data_AF-A0A7W5Z2Z7-F1
#
_entry.id   AF-A0A7W5Z2Z7-F1
#
_cell.length_a   1.000
_cell.length_b   1.000
_cell.length_c   1.000
_cell.angle_alpha   90.00
_cell.angle_beta   90.00
_cell.angle_gamma   90.00
#
_symmetry.space_group_name_H-M   'P 1'
#
loop_
_entity.id
_entity.type
_entity.pdbx_description
1 polymer ?
#
loop_
_entity_poly.entity_id
_entity_poly.type
_entity_poly.pdbx_seq_one_letter_code
_entity_poly.pdbx_strand_id
1 'polypeptide(L)'
;MSDASAILNAVLGESLQALYVHASAVSGSLRPQSDIDLLAVLGRAMTDDQRDHLLADLMRISARHPARPGGPRCLEVLVAVYLRDRVTALL
;
A
#
# COMPACT_ATOMS: atom_id res chain seq x y z
N MET A 1 -2.87 -4.08 10.13
CA MET A 1 -1.83 -4.42 9.13
C MET A 1 -2.20 -5.65 8.33
N SER A 2 -2.55 -6.78 8.98
CA SER A 2 -2.96 -8.02 8.29
C SER A 2 -4.03 -7.79 7.20
N ASP A 3 -5.07 -7.01 7.49
CA ASP A 3 -6.17 -6.79 6.53
C ASP A 3 -5.74 -5.99 5.31
N ALA A 4 -4.95 -4.92 5.49
CA ALA A 4 -4.45 -4.11 4.38
C ALA A 4 -3.54 -4.93 3.47
N SER A 5 -2.64 -5.75 4.04
CA SER A 5 -1.82 -6.66 3.24
C SER A 5 -2.64 -7.71 2.50
N ALA A 6 -3.71 -8.23 3.12
CA ALA A 6 -4.59 -9.20 2.49
C ALA A 6 -5.36 -8.59 1.31
N ILE A 7 -5.90 -7.38 1.46
CA ILE A 7 -6.56 -6.62 0.39
C ILE A 7 -5.59 -6.36 -0.76
N LEU A 8 -4.41 -5.82 -0.46
CA LEU A 8 -3.38 -5.53 -1.47
C LEU A 8 -3.01 -6.80 -2.25
N ASN A 9 -2.78 -7.91 -1.55
CA ASN A 9 -2.45 -9.18 -2.19
C ASN A 9 -3.61 -9.74 -3.03
N ALA A 10 -4.86 -9.64 -2.53
CA ALA A 10 -6.03 -10.13 -3.24
C ALA A 10 -6.31 -9.39 -4.55
N VAL A 11 -6.16 -8.05 -4.56
CA VAL A 11 -6.47 -7.24 -5.75
C VAL A 11 -5.32 -7.19 -6.74
N LEU A 12 -4.07 -7.13 -6.26
CA LEU A 12 -2.89 -6.97 -7.11
C LEU A 12 -2.25 -8.30 -7.51
N GLY A 13 -2.46 -9.36 -6.73
CA GLY A 13 -1.93 -10.71 -6.98
C GLY A 13 -0.43 -10.70 -7.26
N GLU A 14 -0.02 -11.45 -8.27
CA GLU A 14 1.38 -11.56 -8.70
C GLU A 14 2.03 -10.23 -9.11
N SER A 15 1.24 -9.18 -9.38
CA SER A 15 1.84 -7.87 -9.64
C SER A 15 2.47 -7.25 -8.40
N LEU A 16 2.00 -7.58 -7.19
CA LEU A 16 2.57 -7.11 -5.93
C LEU A 16 3.87 -7.85 -5.62
N GLN A 17 5.00 -7.18 -5.85
CA GLN A 17 6.33 -7.76 -5.67
C GLN A 17 6.83 -7.59 -4.24
N ALA A 18 6.46 -6.48 -3.59
CA ALA A 18 6.82 -6.22 -2.19
C ALA A 18 5.85 -5.25 -1.53
N LEU A 19 5.76 -5.34 -0.20
CA LEU A 19 5.00 -4.43 0.64
C LEU A 19 5.85 -4.06 1.87
N TYR A 20 6.09 -2.77 2.07
CA TYR A 20 6.88 -2.24 3.17
C TYR A 20 6.04 -1.30 4.04
N VAL A 21 6.33 -1.29 5.34
CA VAL A 21 5.89 -0.22 6.25
C VAL A 21 6.96 0.86 6.25
N HIS A 22 6.57 2.14 6.23
CA HIS A 22 7.52 3.25 6.22
C HIS A 22 7.23 4.33 7.28
N ALA A 23 8.03 5.40 7.22
CA ALA A 23 7.94 6.60 8.06
C ALA A 23 7.73 6.32 9.56
N SER A 24 6.70 6.90 10.16
CA SER A 24 6.59 7.03 11.62
C SER A 24 6.47 5.67 12.34
N ALA A 25 5.92 4.66 11.66
CA ALA A 25 5.78 3.31 12.18
C ALA A 25 7.13 2.56 12.28
N VAL A 26 8.12 2.90 11.45
CA VAL A 26 9.45 2.26 11.48
C VAL A 26 10.51 3.10 12.21
N SER A 27 10.35 4.42 12.29
CA SER A 27 11.28 5.32 12.99
C SER A 27 11.06 5.41 14.51
N GLY A 28 10.09 4.66 15.05
CA GLY A 28 9.74 4.70 16.48
C GLY A 28 9.05 5.99 16.92
N SER A 29 8.60 6.82 15.98
CA SER A 29 7.99 8.13 16.24
C SER A 29 6.48 8.16 15.98
N LEU A 30 5.82 6.98 16.05
CA LEU A 30 4.39 6.83 15.83
C LEU A 30 3.60 7.58 16.92
N ARG A 31 2.85 8.61 16.52
CA ARG A 31 2.01 9.43 17.41
C ARG A 31 0.57 8.93 17.41
N PRO A 32 -0.30 9.34 18.36
CA PRO A 32 -1.69 8.89 18.39
C PRO A 32 -2.47 9.14 17.09
N GLN A 33 -2.19 10.23 16.38
CA GLN A 33 -2.83 10.60 15.11
C GLN A 33 -1.96 10.28 13.88
N SER A 34 -0.84 9.57 14.04
CA SER A 34 -0.05 9.11 12.90
C SER A 34 -0.82 8.06 12.11
N ASP A 35 -0.69 8.16 10.79
CA ASP A 35 -1.20 7.19 9.84
C ASP A 35 -0.30 5.95 9.83
N ILE A 36 -0.74 4.89 9.14
CA ILE A 36 0.10 3.75 8.78
C ILE A 36 0.45 3.89 7.32
N ASP A 37 1.73 4.12 7.07
CA ASP A 37 2.23 4.38 5.74
C ASP A 37 2.78 3.10 5.10
N LEU A 38 2.23 2.72 3.95
CA LEU A 38 2.56 1.51 3.20
C LEU A 38 3.15 1.87 1.83
N LEU A 39 4.26 1.23 1.48
CA LEU A 39 4.83 1.27 0.13
C LEU A 39 4.63 -0.09 -0.55
N ALA A 40 3.77 -0.12 -1.57
CA ALA A 40 3.57 -1.28 -2.43
C ALA A 40 4.42 -1.15 -3.72
N VAL A 41 5.22 -2.17 -4.02
CA VAL A 41 6.03 -2.22 -5.25
C VAL A 41 5.41 -3.21 -6.22
N LEU A 42 5.07 -2.75 -7.42
CA LEU A 42 4.45 -3.56 -8.45
C LEU A 42 5.39 -3.88 -9.61
N GLY A 43 5.30 -5.09 -10.16
CA GLY A 43 6.02 -5.50 -11.36
C GLY A 43 5.37 -5.05 -12.67
N ARG A 44 4.13 -4.54 -12.59
CA ARG A 44 3.38 -3.93 -13.71
C ARG A 44 2.43 -2.88 -13.17
N ALA A 45 2.00 -1.95 -14.02
CA ALA A 45 0.98 -0.98 -13.64
C ALA A 45 -0.35 -1.69 -13.29
N MET A 46 -1.06 -1.15 -12.31
CA MET A 46 -2.42 -1.61 -11.98
C MET A 46 -3.41 -1.14 -13.06
N THR A 47 -4.49 -1.90 -13.26
CA THR A 47 -5.62 -1.43 -14.07
C THR A 47 -6.46 -0.43 -13.28
N ASP A 48 -7.31 0.33 -13.98
CA ASP A 48 -8.28 1.22 -13.33
C ASP A 48 -9.23 0.42 -12.42
N ASP A 49 -9.71 -0.75 -12.87
CA ASP A 49 -10.54 -1.63 -12.04
C ASP A 49 -9.83 -2.07 -10.75
N GLN A 50 -8.54 -2.41 -10.82
CA GLN A 50 -7.75 -2.77 -9.64
C GLN A 50 -7.59 -1.56 -8.71
N ARG A 51 -7.36 -0.37 -9.26
CA ARG A 51 -7.28 0.87 -8.48
C ARG A 51 -8.58 1.15 -7.73
N ASP A 52 -9.72 1.00 -8.40
CA ASP A 52 -11.02 1.29 -7.83
C ASP A 52 -11.41 0.27 -6.75
N HIS A 53 -11.13 -1.03 -6.97
CA HIS A 53 -11.31 -2.05 -5.93
C HIS A 53 -10.41 -1.82 -4.72
N LEU A 54 -9.12 -1.51 -4.93
CA LEU A 54 -8.20 -1.19 -3.84
C LEU A 54 -8.71 0.01 -3.04
N LEU A 55 -9.11 1.08 -3.72
CA LEU A 55 -9.62 2.27 -3.05
C LEU A 55 -10.86 1.93 -2.22
N ALA A 56 -11.83 1.22 -2.80
CA ALA A 56 -13.05 0.83 -2.10
C ALA A 56 -12.77 -0.07 -0.88
N ASP A 57 -11.90 -1.07 -1.02
CA ASP A 57 -11.59 -2.03 0.04
C ASP A 57 -10.77 -1.38 1.17
N LEU A 58 -9.73 -0.62 0.82
CA LEU A 58 -8.87 0.06 1.80
C LEU A 58 -9.63 1.14 2.57
N MET A 59 -10.55 1.86 1.91
CA MET A 59 -11.39 2.87 2.58
C MET A 59 -12.34 2.28 3.62
N ARG A 60 -12.69 0.98 3.54
CA ARG A 60 -13.50 0.32 4.59
C ARG A 60 -12.72 0.07 5.87
N ILE A 61 -11.40 -0.07 5.78
CA ILE A 61 -10.55 -0.40 6.93
C ILE A 61 -9.70 0.78 7.41
N SER A 62 -9.52 1.81 6.58
CA SER A 62 -8.85 3.06 6.96
C SER A 62 -9.73 3.84 7.95
N ALA A 63 -9.12 4.35 9.01
CA ALA A 63 -9.84 5.25 9.90
C ALA A 63 -10.23 6.55 9.21
N ARG A 64 -11.32 7.16 9.68
CA ARG A 64 -11.60 8.56 9.34
C ARG A 64 -10.73 9.46 10.20
N HIS A 65 -10.19 10.52 9.61
CA HIS A 65 -9.50 11.56 10.35
C HIS A 65 -10.51 12.51 11.03
N PRO A 66 -10.34 12.84 12.32
CA PRO A 66 -9.29 12.37 13.21
C PRO A 66 -9.54 10.92 13.68
N ALA A 67 -8.47 10.15 13.82
CA ALA A 67 -8.56 8.76 14.26
C ALA A 67 -9.02 8.69 15.72
N ARG A 68 -9.93 7.76 16.02
CA ARG A 68 -10.41 7.54 17.40
C ARG A 68 -9.30 6.90 18.23
N PRO A 69 -9.04 7.37 19.47
CA PRO A 69 -8.08 6.73 20.36
C PRO A 69 -8.38 5.24 20.55
N GLY A 70 -7.38 4.38 20.38
CA GLY A 70 -7.53 2.92 20.49
C GLY A 70 -8.25 2.24 19.31
N GLY A 71 -8.75 3.01 18.33
CA GLY A 71 -9.33 2.48 17.10
C GLY A 71 -8.29 2.25 15.98
N PRO A 72 -8.74 1.88 14.78
CA PRO A 72 -7.90 1.85 13.59
C PRO A 72 -7.23 3.20 13.33
N ARG A 73 -6.10 3.18 12.62
CA ARG A 73 -5.39 4.38 12.13
C ARG A 73 -5.79 4.65 10.68
N CYS A 74 -5.62 5.88 10.22
CA CYS A 74 -5.73 6.17 8.79
C CYS A 74 -4.62 5.41 8.05
N LEU A 75 -4.89 5.02 6.81
CA LEU A 75 -3.92 4.37 5.93
C LEU A 75 -3.46 5.34 4.85
N GLU A 76 -2.15 5.40 4.63
CA GLU A 76 -1.54 5.98 3.44
C GLU A 76 -0.90 4.85 2.64
N VAL A 77 -1.21 4.77 1.34
CA VAL A 77 -0.65 3.74 0.45
C VAL A 77 -0.02 4.41 -0.76
N LEU A 78 1.30 4.35 -0.84
CA LEU A 78 2.08 4.74 -2.01
C LEU A 78 2.34 3.50 -2.88
N VAL A 79 2.08 3.62 -4.18
CA VAL A 79 2.34 2.54 -5.13
C VAL A 79 3.42 2.96 -6.11
N ALA A 80 4.48 2.16 -6.18
CA ALA A 80 5.56 2.32 -7.15
C ALA A 80 5.54 1.15 -8.15
N VAL A 81 5.70 1.43 -9.44
CA VAL A 81 5.81 0.39 -10.47
C VAL A 81 7.27 0.30 -10.91
N TYR A 82 7.85 -0.88 -10.77
CA TYR A 82 9.18 -1.17 -11.26
C TYR A 82 9.12 -1.65 -12.72
N LEU A 83 9.55 -0.80 -13.65
CA LEU A 83 9.68 -1.14 -15.06
C LEU A 83 11.08 -1.74 -15.30
N ARG A 84 11.14 -3.02 -15.65
CA ARG A 84 12.38 -3.60 -16.22
C ARG A 84 12.49 -3.15 -17.66
N ASP A 85 13.31 -2.15 -17.93
CA ASP A 85 13.80 -1.96 -19.29
C ASP A 85 14.65 -3.18 -19.67
N ARG A 86 14.24 -3.89 -20.73
CA ARG A 86 15.10 -4.89 -21.35
C ARG A 86 16.28 -4.14 -21.96
N VAL A 87 17.45 -4.19 -21.34
CA VAL A 87 18.70 -4.01 -22.08
C VAL A 87 18.85 -5.25 -22.95
N THR A 88 18.26 -5.21 -24.15
CA THR A 88 18.57 -6.17 -25.19
C THR A 88 19.95 -5.79 -25.70
N ALA A 89 21.01 -6.41 -25.17
CA ALA A 89 22.29 -6.40 -25.84
C ALA A 89 22.09 -7.14 -27.16
N LEU A 90 21.95 -6.39 -28.25
CA LEU A 90 22.18 -6.92 -29.59
C LEU A 90 23.65 -7.28 -29.66
N LEU A 91 23.95 -8.58 -29.59
CA LEU A 91 25.20 -9.16 -30.11
C LEU A 91 24.95 -9.64 -31.53
#